data_AF-A0A7W5C9N8-F1
#
_entry.id   AF-A0A7W5C9N8-F1
#
_cell.length_a   1.000
_cell.length_b   1.000
_cell.length_c   1.000
_cell.angle_alpha   90.00
_cell.angle_beta   90.00
_cell.angle_gamma   90.00
#
_symmetry.space_group_name_H-M   'P 1'
#
loop_
_entity.id
_entity.type
_entity.pdbx_description
1 polymer ?
#
loop_
_entity_poly.entity_id
_entity_poly.type
_entity_poly.pdbx_seq_one_letter_code
_entity_poly.pdbx_strand_id
1 'polypeptide(L)'
;MRAQMMDKLFLESYLMMNMEITFVGVKAWFEMAGMPMDDVALFRALLLPEKIDSALQPEMTRLIVYRYEDVLFQVNRTCNSTDGDADPLRDVYDPLHQLLIRLMNTLTLDGEQNAMIDLGIELNLDRKREIPLYPSLDSFFQIR
;
A
#
# COMPACT_ATOMS: atom_id res chain seq x y z
N MET A 1 -2.96 -21.14 -10.54
CA MET A 1 -4.01 -20.60 -9.67
C MET A 1 -3.47 -19.57 -8.69
N ARG A 2 -2.46 -19.88 -7.84
CA ARG A 2 -1.87 -18.89 -6.92
C ARG A 2 -1.24 -17.68 -7.63
N ALA A 3 -0.45 -17.89 -8.69
CA ALA A 3 0.16 -16.78 -9.46
C ALA A 3 -0.90 -15.83 -10.03
N GLN A 4 -1.88 -16.35 -10.77
CA GLN A 4 -3.00 -15.56 -11.31
C GLN A 4 -3.80 -14.80 -10.24
N MET A 5 -3.91 -15.36 -9.03
CA MET A 5 -4.58 -14.69 -7.90
C MET A 5 -3.74 -13.53 -7.35
N MET A 6 -2.41 -13.68 -7.29
CA MET A 6 -1.50 -12.60 -6.87
C MET A 6 -1.41 -11.50 -7.93
N ASP A 7 -1.39 -11.86 -9.21
CA ASP A 7 -1.46 -10.89 -10.32
C ASP A 7 -2.76 -10.06 -10.23
N LYS A 8 -3.89 -10.72 -9.96
CA LYS A 8 -5.17 -10.04 -9.73
C LYS A 8 -5.12 -9.15 -8.49
N LEU A 9 -4.59 -9.65 -7.37
CA LEU A 9 -4.46 -8.88 -6.14
C LEU A 9 -3.60 -7.63 -6.34
N PHE A 10 -2.48 -7.76 -7.04
CA PHE A 10 -1.63 -6.62 -7.38
C PHE A 10 -2.37 -5.61 -8.25
N LEU A 11 -3.04 -6.07 -9.32
CA LEU A 11 -3.79 -5.19 -10.22
C LEU A 11 -4.90 -4.43 -9.50
N GLU A 12 -5.68 -5.12 -8.67
CA GLU A 12 -6.75 -4.50 -7.88
C GLU A 12 -6.19 -3.53 -6.84
N SER A 13 -5.07 -3.89 -6.19
CA SER A 13 -4.35 -2.98 -5.28
C SER A 13 -3.88 -1.72 -6.02
N TYR A 14 -3.33 -1.88 -7.22
CA TYR A 14 -2.84 -0.77 -8.01
C TYR A 14 -3.97 0.17 -8.43
N LEU A 15 -5.10 -0.37 -8.90
CA LEU A 15 -6.29 0.42 -9.23
C LEU A 15 -6.83 1.16 -7.99
N MET A 16 -6.95 0.44 -6.89
CA MET A 16 -7.44 0.97 -5.61
C MET A 16 -6.56 2.14 -5.15
N MET A 17 -5.24 1.93 -5.12
CA MET A 17 -4.27 2.94 -4.73
C MET A 17 -4.21 4.11 -5.70
N ASN A 18 -4.49 3.92 -7.00
CA ASN A 18 -4.38 4.98 -8.01
C ASN A 18 -5.66 5.81 -8.16
N MET A 19 -6.83 5.26 -7.83
CA MET A 19 -8.12 5.87 -8.19
C MET A 19 -9.15 5.94 -7.06
N GLU A 20 -9.09 5.05 -6.07
CA GLU A 20 -10.24 4.80 -5.19
C GLU A 20 -9.99 5.27 -3.76
N ILE A 21 -8.79 5.05 -3.22
CA ILE A 21 -8.46 5.31 -1.80
C ILE A 21 -6.98 5.67 -1.63
N THR A 22 -6.64 6.32 -0.51
CA THR A 22 -5.27 6.70 -0.15
C THR A 22 -4.61 5.62 0.70
N PHE A 23 -3.29 5.70 0.93
CA PHE A 23 -2.59 4.70 1.74
C PHE A 23 -3.12 4.68 3.18
N VAL A 24 -3.33 5.87 3.75
CA VAL A 24 -3.97 6.05 5.07
C VAL A 24 -5.36 5.45 5.09
N GLY A 25 -6.16 5.68 4.05
CA GLY A 25 -7.50 5.10 3.93
C GLY A 25 -7.49 3.56 3.91
N VAL A 26 -6.56 2.94 3.16
CA VAL A 26 -6.43 1.48 3.15
C VAL A 26 -6.04 0.95 4.52
N LYS A 27 -5.11 1.62 5.20
CA LYS A 27 -4.70 1.24 6.56
C LYS A 27 -5.87 1.25 7.54
N ALA A 28 -6.66 2.33 7.54
CA ALA A 28 -7.85 2.44 8.36
C ALA A 28 -8.90 1.36 8.02
N TRP A 29 -9.09 1.07 6.72
CA TRP A 29 -10.00 0.02 6.28
C TRP A 29 -9.56 -1.38 6.73
N PHE A 30 -8.28 -1.71 6.61
CA PHE A 30 -7.71 -2.96 7.11
C PHE A 30 -7.86 -3.09 8.63
N GLU A 31 -7.70 -2.00 9.38
CA GLU A 31 -7.93 -1.95 10.82
C GLU A 31 -9.41 -2.22 11.16
N MET A 32 -10.35 -1.58 10.47
CA MET A 32 -11.79 -1.82 10.63
C MET A 32 -12.19 -3.27 10.29
N ALA A 33 -11.51 -3.88 9.33
CA ALA A 33 -11.72 -5.27 8.93
C ALA A 33 -11.10 -6.30 9.91
N GLY A 34 -10.44 -5.84 10.99
CA GLY A 34 -9.80 -6.71 11.98
C GLY A 34 -8.44 -7.25 11.55
N MET A 35 -7.82 -6.65 10.52
CA MET A 35 -6.49 -6.99 10.02
C MET A 35 -5.54 -5.78 10.14
N PRO A 36 -5.23 -5.31 11.36
CA PRO A 36 -4.33 -4.18 11.52
C PRO A 36 -2.93 -4.54 10.99
N MET A 37 -2.39 -3.67 10.14
CA MET A 37 -1.04 -3.78 9.59
C MET A 37 -0.24 -2.52 9.92
N ASP A 38 1.05 -2.71 10.24
CA ASP A 38 1.97 -1.58 10.25
C ASP A 38 2.26 -1.10 8.81
N ASP A 39 2.81 0.10 8.69
CA ASP A 39 3.05 0.72 7.37
C ASP A 39 3.96 -0.14 6.50
N VAL A 40 4.98 -0.80 7.07
CA VAL A 40 5.92 -1.64 6.33
C VAL A 40 5.21 -2.88 5.79
N ALA A 41 4.43 -3.55 6.63
CA ALA A 41 3.68 -4.74 6.26
C ALA A 41 2.66 -4.42 5.17
N LEU A 42 1.87 -3.36 5.36
CA LEU A 42 0.88 -2.94 4.36
C LEU A 42 1.55 -2.50 3.05
N PHE A 43 2.60 -1.69 3.12
CA PHE A 43 3.33 -1.23 1.94
C PHE A 43 3.92 -2.40 1.16
N ARG A 44 4.57 -3.34 1.86
CA ARG A 44 5.11 -4.56 1.24
C ARG A 44 4.00 -5.42 0.64
N ALA A 45 2.86 -5.54 1.33
CA ALA A 45 1.75 -6.37 0.89
C ALA A 45 1.07 -5.85 -0.37
N LEU A 46 0.93 -4.53 -0.49
CA LEU A 46 0.38 -3.89 -1.68
C LEU A 46 1.39 -3.91 -2.85
N LEU A 47 2.68 -3.73 -2.57
CA LEU A 47 3.72 -3.70 -3.61
C LEU A 47 4.12 -5.10 -4.11
N LEU A 48 4.19 -6.09 -3.23
CA LEU A 48 4.69 -7.45 -3.48
C LEU A 48 3.77 -8.52 -2.84
N PRO A 49 2.53 -8.67 -3.33
CA PRO A 49 1.55 -9.57 -2.73
C PRO A 49 1.97 -11.05 -2.77
N GLU A 50 2.85 -11.48 -3.68
CA GLU A 50 3.36 -12.85 -3.64
C GLU A 50 4.32 -13.12 -2.48
N LYS A 51 4.92 -12.07 -1.89
CA LYS A 51 5.97 -12.19 -0.86
C LYS A 51 5.47 -12.07 0.58
N ILE A 52 4.19 -11.75 0.78
CA ILE A 52 3.59 -11.78 2.12
C ILE A 52 3.33 -13.22 2.58
N ASP A 53 3.17 -13.38 3.89
CA ASP A 53 2.82 -14.67 4.48
C ASP A 53 1.59 -15.28 3.78
N SER A 54 1.75 -16.53 3.33
CA SER A 54 0.69 -17.33 2.73
C SER A 54 -0.57 -17.41 3.57
N ALA A 55 -0.48 -17.26 4.90
CA ALA A 55 -1.63 -17.24 5.79
C ALA A 55 -2.49 -15.96 5.62
N LEU A 56 -1.87 -14.83 5.26
CA LEU A 56 -2.55 -13.54 5.11
C LEU A 56 -3.08 -13.33 3.67
N GLN A 57 -2.49 -14.00 2.68
CA GLN A 57 -2.86 -13.87 1.26
C GLN A 57 -4.37 -14.05 0.99
N PRO A 58 -5.07 -15.06 1.53
CA PRO A 58 -6.49 -15.27 1.24
C PRO A 58 -7.37 -14.13 1.73
N GLU A 59 -7.06 -13.61 2.92
CA GLU A 59 -7.88 -12.60 3.56
C GLU A 59 -7.60 -11.21 2.99
N MET A 60 -6.35 -10.90 2.64
CA MET A 60 -6.03 -9.74 1.81
C MET A 60 -6.69 -9.79 0.44
N THR A 61 -6.65 -10.96 -0.21
CA THR A 61 -7.34 -11.15 -1.50
C THR A 61 -8.82 -10.91 -1.34
N ARG A 62 -9.43 -11.43 -0.27
CA ARG A 62 -10.86 -11.24 -0.01
C ARG A 62 -11.19 -9.76 0.17
N LEU A 63 -10.46 -9.07 1.04
CA LEU A 63 -10.66 -7.66 1.31
C LEU A 63 -10.56 -6.86 0.02
N ILE A 64 -9.45 -6.98 -0.71
CA ILE A 64 -9.17 -6.11 -1.87
C ILE A 64 -10.03 -6.47 -3.09
N VAL A 65 -10.21 -7.75 -3.40
CA VAL A 65 -10.96 -8.16 -4.60
C VAL A 65 -12.46 -7.97 -4.44
N TYR A 66 -13.01 -8.21 -3.24
CA TYR A 66 -14.44 -8.04 -2.97
C TYR A 66 -14.78 -6.71 -2.28
N ARG A 67 -13.86 -5.75 -2.31
CA ARG A 67 -14.01 -4.46 -1.63
C ARG A 67 -15.35 -3.75 -1.93
N TYR A 68 -15.83 -3.80 -3.17
CA TYR A 68 -17.13 -3.19 -3.54
C TYR A 68 -18.36 -3.83 -2.88
N GLU A 69 -18.25 -5.09 -2.45
CA GLU A 69 -19.29 -5.80 -1.71
C GLU A 69 -19.18 -5.58 -0.20
N ASP A 70 -18.06 -5.01 0.26
CA ASP A 70 -17.78 -4.79 1.66
C ASP A 70 -18.37 -3.46 2.15
N VAL A 71 -19.24 -3.54 3.15
CA VAL A 71 -19.86 -2.36 3.79
C VAL A 71 -18.79 -1.44 4.41
N LEU A 72 -17.63 -1.98 4.80
CA LEU A 72 -16.52 -1.22 5.38
C LEU A 72 -15.74 -0.41 4.33
N PHE A 73 -15.80 -0.78 3.05
CA PHE A 73 -15.03 -0.14 1.98
C PHE A 73 -15.72 1.11 1.38
N GLN A 74 -16.72 1.70 2.04
CA GLN A 74 -17.43 2.89 1.51
C GLN A 74 -16.60 4.19 1.58
N VAL A 75 -15.29 4.10 1.29
CA VAL A 75 -14.32 5.19 1.33
C VAL A 75 -13.94 5.57 -0.09
N ASN A 76 -14.20 6.82 -0.46
CA ASN A 76 -13.70 7.43 -1.69
C ASN A 76 -12.62 8.45 -1.33
N ARG A 77 -11.63 8.65 -2.21
CA ARG A 77 -10.65 9.75 -2.20
C ARG A 77 -11.22 11.16 -2.06
N THR A 78 -12.52 11.37 -2.15
CA THR A 78 -13.17 12.67 -1.95
C THR A 78 -14.14 12.71 -0.77
N CYS A 79 -14.37 11.56 -0.12
CA CYS A 79 -15.23 11.49 1.05
C CYS A 79 -14.45 12.03 2.25
N ASN A 80 -14.80 13.26 2.65
CA ASN A 80 -14.38 13.84 3.92
C ASN A 80 -14.62 12.83 5.03
N SER A 81 -13.53 12.30 5.58
CA SER A 81 -13.62 11.50 6.80
C SER A 81 -14.25 12.38 7.88
N THR A 82 -15.28 11.87 8.55
CA THR A 82 -15.94 12.56 9.66
C THR A 82 -15.08 12.60 10.93
N ASP A 83 -13.91 11.96 10.91
CA ASP A 83 -12.91 11.96 11.97
C ASP A 83 -11.70 12.78 11.50
N GLY A 84 -11.47 13.93 12.15
CA GLY A 84 -10.66 15.06 11.68
C GLY A 84 -9.16 14.86 11.42
N ASP A 85 -8.69 13.65 11.12
CA ASP A 85 -7.29 13.35 10.79
C ASP A 85 -7.04 12.95 9.33
N ALA A 86 -8.05 12.49 8.56
CA ALA A 86 -7.86 12.10 7.16
C ALA A 86 -8.43 13.17 6.20
N ASP A 87 -7.55 14.07 5.74
CA ASP A 87 -7.84 15.00 4.66
C ASP A 87 -7.49 14.32 3.33
N PRO A 88 -8.48 13.93 2.50
CA PRO A 88 -8.22 13.16 1.29
C PRO A 88 -7.33 13.89 0.28
N LEU A 89 -7.38 15.24 0.23
CA LEU A 89 -6.50 16.00 -0.65
C LEU A 89 -5.06 15.94 -0.15
N ARG A 90 -4.86 16.07 1.16
CA ARG A 90 -3.53 15.96 1.78
C ARG A 90 -2.96 14.55 1.63
N ASP A 91 -3.79 13.53 1.83
CA ASP A 91 -3.38 12.12 1.81
C ASP A 91 -3.08 11.61 0.40
N VAL A 92 -3.67 12.20 -0.64
CA VAL A 92 -3.26 11.92 -2.03
C VAL A 92 -1.85 12.46 -2.27
N TYR A 93 -1.45 13.59 -1.68
CA TYR A 93 -0.09 14.12 -1.79
C TYR A 93 0.85 13.59 -0.70
N ASP A 94 0.39 12.66 0.14
CA ASP A 94 1.23 12.02 1.14
C ASP A 94 2.43 11.34 0.46
N PRO A 95 3.66 11.60 0.93
CA PRO A 95 4.85 11.03 0.32
C PRO A 95 4.80 9.51 0.23
N LEU A 96 4.33 8.81 1.27
CA LEU A 96 4.32 7.36 1.31
C LEU A 96 3.34 6.79 0.27
N HIS A 97 2.17 7.40 0.13
CA HIS A 97 1.21 7.08 -0.94
C HIS A 97 1.80 7.27 -2.34
N GLN A 98 2.45 8.42 -2.58
CA GLN A 98 3.07 8.73 -3.87
C GLN A 98 4.24 7.79 -4.20
N LEU A 99 5.05 7.46 -3.19
CA LEU A 99 6.15 6.49 -3.33
C LEU A 99 5.61 5.11 -3.71
N LEU A 100 4.54 4.63 -3.06
CA LEU A 100 3.94 3.35 -3.38
C LEU A 100 3.46 3.31 -4.83
N ILE A 101 2.69 4.31 -5.28
CA ILE A 101 2.21 4.38 -6.67
C ILE A 101 3.38 4.39 -7.66
N ARG A 102 4.42 5.18 -7.38
CA ARG A 102 5.62 5.23 -8.23
C ARG A 102 6.28 3.86 -8.35
N LEU A 103 6.42 3.13 -7.25
CA LEU A 103 7.04 1.81 -7.27
C LEU A 103 6.15 0.74 -7.91
N MET A 104 4.83 0.80 -7.73
CA MET A 104 3.90 -0.08 -8.45
C MET A 104 3.96 0.16 -9.97
N ASN A 105 4.15 1.42 -10.39
CA ASN A 105 4.43 1.77 -11.79
C ASN A 105 5.74 1.16 -12.27
N THR A 106 6.86 1.38 -11.56
CA THR A 106 8.15 0.78 -11.91
C THR A 106 8.05 -0.74 -11.95
N LEU A 107 7.35 -1.36 -11.00
CA LEU A 107 7.18 -2.81 -10.95
C LEU A 107 6.41 -3.34 -12.17
N THR A 108 5.41 -2.60 -12.64
CA THR A 108 4.62 -2.94 -13.83
C THR A 108 5.42 -2.79 -15.13
N LEU A 109 6.22 -1.72 -15.25
CA LEU A 109 6.92 -1.37 -16.50
C LEU A 109 8.30 -2.03 -16.61
N ASP A 110 9.06 -2.00 -15.52
CA ASP A 110 10.48 -2.34 -15.48
C ASP A 110 10.77 -3.56 -14.60
N GLY A 111 9.75 -4.09 -13.91
CA GLY A 111 9.83 -5.30 -13.11
C GLY A 111 10.32 -5.09 -11.67
N GLU A 112 10.24 -6.18 -10.90
CA GLU A 112 10.47 -6.18 -9.45
C GLU A 112 11.87 -5.69 -9.04
N GLN A 113 12.91 -6.12 -9.77
CA GLN A 113 14.30 -5.76 -9.44
C GLN A 113 14.51 -4.25 -9.49
N ASN A 114 13.99 -3.58 -10.51
CA ASN A 114 14.11 -2.14 -10.67
C ASN A 114 13.31 -1.41 -9.58
N ALA A 115 12.09 -1.86 -9.27
CA ALA A 115 11.31 -1.30 -8.18
C ALA A 115 12.02 -1.43 -6.81
N MET A 116 12.71 -2.55 -6.56
CA MET A 116 13.48 -2.73 -5.31
C MET A 116 14.75 -1.88 -5.25
N ILE A 117 15.42 -1.69 -6.39
CA ILE A 117 16.56 -0.76 -6.48
C ILE A 117 16.08 0.67 -6.21
N ASP A 118 14.99 1.10 -6.85
CA ASP A 118 14.41 2.43 -6.68
C ASP A 118 14.01 2.69 -5.22
N LEU A 119 13.33 1.72 -4.58
CA LEU A 119 12.98 1.80 -3.17
C LEU A 119 14.23 1.87 -2.27
N GLY A 120 15.24 1.04 -2.55
CA GLY A 120 16.50 1.03 -1.81
C GLY A 120 17.25 2.35 -1.91
N ILE A 121 17.28 2.97 -3.10
CA ILE A 121 17.89 4.29 -3.32
C ILE A 121 17.10 5.35 -2.56
N GLU A 122 15.78 5.37 -2.70
CA GLU A 122 14.93 6.40 -2.08
C GLU A 122 15.04 6.35 -0.54
N LEU A 123 14.94 5.18 0.08
CA LEU A 123 15.06 5.05 1.54
C LEU A 123 16.47 5.42 2.04
N ASN A 124 17.52 5.11 1.27
CA ASN A 124 18.89 5.52 1.64
C ASN A 124 19.09 7.04 1.53
N LEU A 125 18.43 7.70 0.57
CA LEU A 125 18.43 9.15 0.48
C LEU A 125 17.61 9.77 1.61
N ASP A 126 16.46 9.18 1.94
CA ASP A 126 15.55 9.66 2.97
C ASP A 126 16.20 9.67 4.36
N ARG A 127 16.94 8.61 4.72
CA ARG A 127 17.72 8.52 5.96
C ARG A 127 18.77 9.61 6.14
N LYS A 128 19.22 10.23 5.04
CA LYS A 128 20.22 11.31 5.07
C LYS A 128 19.58 12.70 5.16
N ARG A 129 18.25 12.79 5.08
CA ARG A 129 17.52 14.06 5.20
C ARG A 129 17.47 14.49 6.67
N GLU A 130 17.45 15.79 6.89
CA GLU A 130 17.19 16.36 8.22
C GLU A 130 15.78 15.99 8.73
N ILE A 131 14.83 15.89 7.80
CA ILE A 131 13.44 15.48 8.06
C ILE A 131 13.11 14.36 7.06
N PRO A 132 13.10 13.09 7.51
CA PRO A 132 12.71 11.95 6.68
C PRO A 132 11.25 12.05 6.22
N LEU A 133 10.98 11.69 4.98
CA LEU A 133 9.64 11.63 4.39
C LEU A 133 8.94 10.30 4.63
N TYR A 134 9.69 9.20 4.79
CA TYR A 134 9.15 7.86 4.97
C TYR A 134 9.72 7.19 6.23
N PRO A 135 9.66 7.83 7.41
CA PRO A 135 10.28 7.30 8.62
C PRO A 135 9.72 5.93 9.02
N SER A 136 8.46 5.64 8.66
CA SER A 136 7.86 4.34 8.93
C SER A 136 8.41 3.20 8.06
N LEU A 137 9.07 3.51 6.93
CA LEU A 137 9.68 2.51 6.05
C LEU A 137 11.15 2.19 6.37
N ASP A 138 11.73 2.77 7.43
CA ASP A 138 13.15 2.58 7.73
C ASP A 138 13.56 1.12 7.92
N SER A 139 12.66 0.29 8.44
CA SER A 139 12.88 -1.15 8.62
C SER A 139 12.48 -2.01 7.41
N PHE A 140 12.15 -1.42 6.25
CA PHE A 140 11.64 -2.18 5.11
C PHE A 140 12.56 -3.31 4.64
N PHE A 141 13.88 -3.09 4.64
CA PHE A 141 14.88 -4.11 4.26
C PHE A 141 15.50 -4.85 5.46
N GLN A 142 15.06 -4.55 6.68
CA GLN A 142 15.55 -5.27 7.85
C GLN A 142 14.85 -6.62 7.92
N ILE A 143 15.64 -7.69 7.96
CA ILE A 143 15.15 -9.05 8.18
C ILE A 143 14.70 -9.12 9.64
N ARG A 144 13.41 -9.39 9.87
CA ARG A 144 12.90 -9.87 11.16
C ARG A 144 12.64 -11.36 11.05
#